data_AF-A0A0D3GR41-F1
#
_entry.id   AF-A0A0D3GR41-F1
#
_cell.length_a   1.000
_cell.length_b   1.000
_cell.length_c   1.000
_cell.angle_alpha   90.00
_cell.angle_beta   90.00
_cell.angle_gamma   90.00
#
_symmetry.space_group_name_H-M   'P 1'
#
loop_
_entity.id
_entity.type
_entity.pdbx_description
1 polymer ?
#
loop_
_entity_poly.entity_id
_entity_poly.type
_entity_poly.pdbx_seq_one_letter_code
_entity_poly.pdbx_strand_id
1 'polypeptide(L)' 'MGTAPAPAHVLVFPWPIQGHLNVMLHLAVALAGAGVHVTFLHTDYNLRRHRGGLAMAPA' A
#
# COMPACT_ATOMS: atom_id res chain seq x y z
N MET A 1 28.04 -7.69 -18.21
CA MET A 1 27.51 -6.56 -17.41
C MET A 1 26.19 -7.03 -16.83
N GLY A 2 26.21 -7.56 -15.61
CA GLY A 2 25.01 -8.09 -14.97
C GLY A 2 24.09 -6.94 -14.61
N THR A 3 22.86 -6.96 -15.09
CA THR A 3 21.82 -6.03 -14.65
C THR A 3 21.63 -6.28 -13.15
N ALA A 4 21.92 -5.30 -12.30
CA ALA A 4 21.51 -5.38 -10.90
C ALA A 4 20.00 -5.70 -10.87
N PRO A 5 19.54 -6.66 -10.04
CA PRO A 5 18.12 -6.98 -9.98
C PRO A 5 17.35 -5.69 -9.68
N ALA A 6 16.37 -5.37 -10.53
CA ALA A 6 15.51 -4.23 -10.27
C ALA A 6 14.92 -4.37 -8.86
N PRO A 7 14.87 -3.29 -8.06
CA PRO A 7 14.36 -3.36 -6.70
C PRO A 7 12.96 -3.97 -6.73
N ALA A 8 12.73 -4.98 -5.89
CA ALA A 8 11.44 -5.65 -5.83
C ALA A 8 10.35 -4.61 -5.52
N HIS A 9 9.37 -4.49 -6.42
CA HIS A 9 8.26 -3.55 -6.30
C HIS A 9 6.95 -4.32 -6.28
N VAL A 10 6.18 -4.16 -5.20
CA VAL A 10 4.92 -4.86 -4.98
C VAL A 10 3.76 -3.87 -5.02
N LEU A 11 2.76 -4.19 -5.84
CA LEU A 11 1.51 -3.44 -5.93
C LEU A 11 0.41 -4.20 -5.17
N VAL A 12 -0.16 -3.59 -4.14
CA VAL A 12 -1.17 -4.21 -3.28
C VAL A 12 -2.56 -3.67 -3.64
N PHE A 13 -3.46 -4.58 -4.02
CA PHE A 13 -4.86 -4.30 -4.35
C PHE A 13 -5.80 -4.91 -3.29
N PRO A 14 -6.12 -4.17 -2.22
CA PRO A 14 -7.06 -4.65 -1.23
C PRO A 14 -8.49 -4.67 -1.78
N TRP A 15 -9.23 -5.72 -1.45
CA TRP A 15 -10.68 -5.74 -1.65
C TRP A 15 -11.34 -4.74 -0.67
N PRO A 16 -12.39 -3.98 -1.05
CA PRO A 16 -13.00 -2.91 -0.25
C PRO A 16 -13.90 -3.43 0.90
N ILE A 17 -13.36 -4.33 1.72
CA ILE A 17 -13.96 -4.80 2.97
C ILE A 17 -13.02 -4.41 4.11
N GLN A 18 -13.57 -3.88 5.20
CA GLN A 18 -12.82 -3.25 6.28
C GLN A 18 -11.75 -4.16 6.91
N GLY A 19 -12.03 -5.48 7.02
CA GLY A 19 -11.05 -6.45 7.50
C GLY A 19 -9.89 -6.70 6.52
N HIS A 20 -10.18 -6.77 5.22
CA HIS A 20 -9.16 -7.00 4.20
C HIS A 20 -8.19 -5.82 4.06
N LEU A 21 -8.68 -4.59 4.24
CA LEU A 21 -7.82 -3.40 4.23
C LEU A 21 -6.77 -3.43 5.33
N ASN A 22 -7.16 -3.74 6.56
CA ASN A 22 -6.24 -3.71 7.69
C ASN A 22 -5.14 -4.78 7.56
N VAL A 23 -5.50 -5.99 7.13
CA VAL A 23 -4.52 -7.06 6.86
C VAL A 23 -3.57 -6.67 5.73
N MET A 24 -4.09 -6.11 4.64
CA MET A 24 -3.27 -5.68 3.50
C MET A 24 -2.35 -4.50 3.86
N LEU A 25 -2.79 -3.60 4.75
CA LEU A 25 -1.95 -2.53 5.29
C LEU A 25 -0.80 -3.07 6.12
N HIS A 26 -1.06 -4.00 7.04
CA HIS A 26 0.00 -4.64 7.82
C HIS A 26 0.99 -5.40 6.94
N LEU A 27 0.51 -6.10 5.91
CA LEU A 27 1.35 -6.76 4.92
C LEU A 27 2.23 -5.74 4.16
N ALA A 28 1.65 -4.63 3.71
CA ALA A 28 2.39 -3.58 3.01
C ALA A 28 3.49 -2.96 3.88
N VAL A 29 3.21 -2.71 5.17
CA VAL A 29 4.20 -2.22 6.14
C VAL A 29 5.32 -3.23 6.37
N ALA A 30 4.99 -4.52 6.51
CA ALA A 30 5.99 -5.57 6.68
C ALA A 30 6.92 -5.69 5.45
N LEU A 31 6.36 -5.61 4.25
CA LEU A 31 7.10 -5.62 2.99
C LEU A 31 8.01 -4.37 2.86
N ALA A 32 7.49 -3.19 3.21
CA ALA A 32 8.28 -1.96 3.21
C ALA A 32 9.45 -2.04 4.22
N GLY A 33 9.22 -2.60 5.41
CA GLY A 33 10.26 -2.85 6.41
C GLY A 33 11.33 -3.84 5.96
N ALA A 34 11.00 -4.76 5.04
CA ALA A 34 11.95 -5.68 4.42
C ALA A 34 12.75 -5.07 3.25
N GLY A 35 12.59 -3.77 2.97
CA GLY A 35 13.30 -3.08 1.88
C GLY A 35 12.66 -3.27 0.51
N VAL A 36 11.43 -3.80 0.45
CA VAL A 36 10.65 -3.93 -0.79
C VAL A 36 9.89 -2.63 -1.01
N HIS A 37 9.94 -2.09 -2.23
CA HIS A 37 9.12 -0.93 -2.56
C HIS A 37 7.67 -1.38 -2.66
N VAL A 38 6.73 -0.72 -1.97
CA VAL A 38 5.32 -1.13 -1.94
C VAL A 38 4.43 0.04 -2.33
N THR A 39 3.54 -0.17 -3.28
CA THR A 39 2.50 0.79 -3.66
C THR A 39 1.14 0.22 -3.27
N PHE A 40 0.40 0.94 -2.44
CA PHE A 40 -0.91 0.52 -1.95
C PHE A 40 -2.01 1.26 -2.72
N LEU A 41 -2.83 0.52 -3.46
CA LEU A 41 -3.93 1.12 -4.20
C LEU A 41 -5.18 1.23 -3.33
N HIS A 42 -5.60 2.44 -3.00
CA HIS A 42 -6.88 2.69 -2.34
C HIS A 42 -7.97 2.97 -3.39
N THR A 43 -9.12 2.29 -3.27
CA THR A 43 -10.32 2.66 -4.01
C THR A 43 -11.00 3.87 -3.35
N ASP A 44 -11.67 4.70 -4.15
CA ASP A 44 -12.37 5.92 -3.72
C ASP A 44 -13.44 5.66 -2.64
N TYR A 45 -14.02 4.45 -2.63
CA TYR A 45 -14.94 3.97 -1.59
C TYR A 45 -14.28 3.86 -0.21
N ASN A 46 -13.03 3.37 -0.15
CA ASN A 46 -12.26 3.25 1.08
C ASN A 46 -11.78 4.61 1.58
N LEU A 47 -11.39 5.51 0.66
CA LEU A 47 -11.00 6.88 1.00
C LEU A 47 -12.16 7.66 1.63
N ARG A 48 -13.38 7.53 1.11
CA ARG A 48 -14.57 8.16 1.71
C ARG A 48 -14.90 7.63 3.11
N ARG A 49 -14.65 6.34 3.36
CA ARG A 49 -14.89 5.71 4.67
C ARG A 49 -13.82 6.07 5.71
N HIS A 50 -12.59 6.37 5.28
CA HIS A 50 -11.45 6.73 6.15
C HIS A 50 -11.06 8.22 6.14
N ARG A 51 -11.73 9.08 5.35
CA ARG A 51 -11.45 10.53 5.24
C ARG A 51 -11.67 11.35 6.51
N GLY A 52 -11.99 10.70 7.64
CA GLY A 52 -11.88 11.29 8.96
C GLY A 52 -10.46 11.33 9.54
N GLY A 53 -9.43 10.73 8.90
CA GLY A 53 -8.12 10.55 9.54
C GLY A 53 -6.85 10.69 8.70
N LEU A 54 -6.92 10.95 7.40
CA LEU A 54 -5.72 11.13 6.55
C LEU A 54 -5.89 12.35 5.64
N ALA A 55 -5.75 13.54 6.23
CA ALA A 55 -5.33 14.73 5.51
C ALA A 55 -3.80 14.79 5.55
N MET A 56 -3.15 14.70 4.38
CA MET A 56 -1.75 15.04 4.02
C MET A 56 -1.21 13.99 3.01
N ALA A 57 -0.55 14.31 1.89
CA ALA A 57 0.12 15.53 1.44
C ALA A 57 -0.12 15.77 -0.07
N PRO A 58 -0.11 17.03 -0.54
CA PRO A 58 0.02 17.36 -1.95
C PRO A 58 1.49 17.26 -2.40
N ALA A 59 1.68 16.84 -3.65
CA ALA A 59 2.83 17.21 -4.48
C ALA A 59 2.32 18.16 -5.57
#